data_AF-A0A3A8HX48-F1
#
_entry.id   AF-A0A3A8HX48-F1
#
_cell.length_a   1.000
_cell.length_b   1.000
_cell.length_c   1.000
_cell.angle_alpha   90.00
_cell.angle_beta   90.00
_cell.angle_gamma   90.00
#
_symmetry.space_group_name_H-M   'P 1'
#
loop_
_entity.id
_entity.type
_entity.pdbx_description
1 polymer ?
#
loop_
_entity_poly.entity_id
_entity_poly.type
_entity_poly.pdbx_seq_one_letter_code
_entity_poly.pdbx_strand_id
1 'polypeptide(L)'
;IKGASVKLYTIPVTDMIQSNENWKIESATVSSLRLDVVIKEMIRKSRTIAKQLIEKKRVKVNHTIVDSADFQLQANDLISIQGFGRAHITDLGGKTKKDKTHITYRTLFK
;
A
#
# COMPACT_ATOMS: atom_id res chain seq x y z
N ILE A 1 24.72 -21.45 7.61
CA ILE A 1 25.38 -21.11 6.33
C ILE A 1 26.72 -20.47 6.68
N LYS A 2 27.81 -21.23 6.67
CA LYS A 2 29.20 -20.76 6.95
C LYS A 2 30.03 -21.07 5.70
N GLY A 3 30.71 -20.06 5.14
CA GLY A 3 31.76 -20.27 4.13
C GLY A 3 31.41 -20.02 2.65
N ALA A 4 30.33 -19.30 2.32
CA ALA A 4 30.16 -18.85 0.93
C ALA A 4 31.18 -17.75 0.61
N SER A 5 32.15 -18.03 -0.27
CA SER A 5 33.08 -17.04 -0.80
C SER A 5 32.33 -16.13 -1.77
N VAL A 6 32.10 -14.88 -1.39
CA VAL A 6 31.43 -13.87 -2.23
C VAL A 6 32.52 -12.97 -2.82
N LYS A 7 32.58 -12.87 -4.15
CA LYS A 7 33.42 -11.90 -4.84
C LYS A 7 32.59 -10.65 -5.12
N LEU A 8 33.06 -9.51 -4.66
CA LEU A 8 32.45 -8.21 -4.92
C LEU A 8 33.23 -7.52 -6.04
N TYR A 9 32.51 -6.88 -6.95
CA TYR A 9 33.07 -6.08 -8.02
C TYR A 9 32.47 -4.68 -7.95
N THR A 10 33.32 -3.66 -8.04
CA THR A 10 32.86 -2.28 -8.10
C THR A 10 32.26 -2.04 -9.48
N ILE A 11 30.99 -1.63 -9.51
CA ILE A 11 30.33 -1.15 -10.72
C ILE A 11 30.15 0.37 -10.64
N PRO A 12 30.25 1.09 -11.77
CA PRO A 12 29.80 2.47 -11.86
C PRO A 12 28.31 2.60 -11.50
N VAL A 13 27.92 3.73 -10.90
CA VAL A 13 26.51 4.01 -10.54
C VAL A 13 25.58 3.97 -11.76
N THR A 14 26.09 4.28 -12.96
CA THR A 14 25.36 4.19 -14.23
C THR A 14 24.90 2.78 -14.57
N ASP A 15 25.64 1.77 -14.10
CA ASP A 15 25.39 0.36 -14.40
C ASP A 15 24.59 -0.30 -13.27
N MET A 16 24.20 0.49 -12.26
CA MET A 16 23.36 0.02 -11.17
C MET A 16 21.97 -0.29 -11.71
N ILE A 17 21.55 -1.54 -11.55
CA ILE A 17 20.24 -2.03 -11.97
C ILE A 17 19.16 -1.14 -11.35
N GLN A 18 18.52 -0.33 -12.20
CA GLN A 18 17.39 0.50 -11.78
C GLN A 18 16.14 -0.38 -11.76
N SER A 19 15.47 -0.40 -10.61
CA SER A 19 14.19 -1.08 -10.49
C SER A 19 13.13 -0.25 -11.23
N ASN A 20 12.68 -0.72 -12.39
CA ASN A 20 11.63 -0.04 -13.16
C ASN A 20 10.26 -0.36 -12.55
N GLU A 21 9.93 0.32 -11.44
CA GLU A 21 8.64 0.18 -10.76
C GLU A 21 7.57 1.00 -11.52
N ASN A 22 6.71 0.31 -12.28
CA ASN A 22 5.60 0.95 -12.99
C ASN A 22 4.42 1.22 -12.03
N TRP A 23 4.57 2.27 -11.21
CA TRP A 23 3.52 2.76 -10.33
C TRP A 23 2.34 3.33 -11.14
N LYS A 24 1.13 2.82 -10.89
CA LYS A 24 -0.10 3.37 -11.46
C LYS A 24 -0.71 4.36 -10.48
N ILE A 25 -1.11 5.54 -10.97
CA ILE A 25 -1.85 6.52 -10.17
C ILE A 25 -3.34 6.22 -10.32
N GLU A 26 -4.02 6.02 -9.20
CA GLU A 26 -5.47 5.83 -9.13
C GLU A 26 -6.08 6.77 -8.09
N SER A 27 -7.39 6.98 -8.20
CA SER A 27 -8.17 7.73 -7.23
C SER A 27 -9.43 6.98 -6.83
N ALA A 28 -9.89 7.22 -5.60
CA ALA A 28 -11.09 6.59 -5.06
C ALA A 28 -11.81 7.55 -4.12
N THR A 29 -13.08 7.26 -3.83
CA THR A 29 -13.87 8.02 -2.86
C THR A 29 -14.31 7.11 -1.73
N VAL A 30 -13.78 7.34 -0.54
CA VAL A 30 -13.99 6.50 0.65
C VAL A 30 -14.92 7.19 1.63
N SER A 31 -15.78 6.42 2.31
CA SER A 31 -16.65 6.97 3.36
C SER A 31 -15.88 7.34 4.64
N SER A 32 -14.66 6.83 4.81
CA SER A 32 -13.79 7.10 5.95
C SER A 32 -12.37 6.66 5.63
N LEU A 33 -11.37 7.23 6.30
CA LEU A 33 -9.95 6.86 6.16
C LEU A 33 -9.55 5.60 6.95
N ARG A 34 -10.53 4.80 7.38
CA ARG A 34 -10.29 3.50 8.01
C ARG A 34 -9.59 2.55 7.05
N LEU A 35 -8.61 1.81 7.54
CA LEU A 35 -7.84 0.82 6.81
C LEU A 35 -8.73 -0.18 6.05
N ASP A 36 -9.78 -0.72 6.69
CA ASP A 36 -10.68 -1.67 6.05
C ASP A 36 -11.50 -1.09 4.89
N VAL A 37 -11.91 0.18 5.00
CA VAL A 37 -12.65 0.89 3.96
C VAL A 37 -11.72 1.26 2.79
N VAL A 38 -10.53 1.76 3.07
CA VAL A 38 -9.56 2.14 2.03
C VAL A 38 -9.09 0.90 1.27
N ILE A 39 -8.75 -0.19 1.97
CA ILE A 39 -8.33 -1.45 1.32
C ILE A 39 -9.44 -1.98 0.42
N LYS A 40 -10.68 -2.02 0.91
CA LYS A 40 -11.84 -2.47 0.13
C LYS A 40 -11.92 -1.75 -1.22
N GLU A 41 -11.80 -0.42 -1.23
CA GLU A 41 -11.83 0.37 -2.47
C GLU A 41 -10.60 0.10 -3.35
N MET A 42 -9.40 0.01 -2.77
CA MET A 42 -8.15 -0.26 -3.50
C MET A 42 -8.15 -1.62 -4.21
N ILE A 43 -8.56 -2.70 -3.52
CA ILE A 43 -8.53 -4.06 -4.09
C ILE A 43 -9.84 -4.45 -4.78
N ARG A 44 -10.85 -3.56 -4.77
CA ARG A 44 -12.19 -3.78 -5.34
C ARG A 44 -12.85 -5.08 -4.86
N LYS A 45 -12.73 -5.38 -3.56
CA LYS A 45 -13.36 -6.53 -2.90
C LYS A 45 -14.32 -6.08 -1.81
N SER A 46 -15.03 -7.01 -1.18
CA SER A 46 -15.92 -6.70 -0.06
C SER A 46 -15.14 -6.24 1.17
N ARG A 47 -15.79 -5.45 2.03
CA ARG A 47 -15.20 -5.00 3.31
C ARG A 47 -14.84 -6.18 4.21
N THR A 48 -15.60 -7.27 4.14
CA THR A 48 -15.33 -8.52 4.87
C THR A 48 -13.99 -9.12 4.46
N ILE A 49 -13.67 -9.15 3.16
CA ILE A 49 -12.37 -9.64 2.68
C ILE A 49 -11.23 -8.73 3.16
N ALA A 50 -11.42 -7.41 3.11
CA ALA A 50 -10.43 -6.46 3.61
C ALA A 50 -10.13 -6.69 5.10
N LYS A 51 -11.17 -6.83 5.95
CA LYS A 51 -11.02 -7.16 7.37
C LYS A 51 -10.27 -8.47 7.61
N GLN A 52 -10.63 -9.53 6.88
CA GLN A 52 -9.96 -10.82 7.01
C GLN A 52 -8.46 -10.73 6.68
N LEU A 53 -8.06 -9.89 5.72
CA LEU A 53 -6.63 -9.69 5.41
C LEU A 53 -5.90 -8.99 6.56
N ILE A 54 -6.53 -7.99 7.17
CA ILE A 54 -6.01 -7.25 8.33
C ILE A 54 -5.86 -8.18 9.53
N GLU A 55 -6.92 -8.90 9.90
CA GLU A 55 -6.96 -9.85 11.03
C GLU A 55 -5.94 -10.99 10.86
N LYS A 56 -5.75 -11.46 9.62
CA LYS A 56 -4.73 -12.48 9.28
C LYS A 56 -3.31 -11.90 9.19
N LYS A 57 -3.08 -10.65 9.60
CA LYS A 57 -1.77 -9.97 9.59
C LYS A 57 -1.12 -9.91 8.20
N ARG A 58 -1.95 -9.87 7.15
CA ARG A 58 -1.52 -9.80 5.74
C ARG A 58 -1.42 -8.38 5.21
N VAL A 59 -1.65 -7.40 6.08
CA VAL A 59 -1.59 -5.98 5.77
C VAL A 59 -0.55 -5.31 6.65
N LYS A 60 0.25 -4.43 6.05
CA LYS A 60 1.18 -3.57 6.76
C LYS A 60 0.95 -2.12 6.39
N VAL A 61 1.07 -1.22 7.35
CA VAL A 61 1.12 0.23 7.14
C VAL A 61 2.49 0.70 7.63
N ASN A 62 3.22 1.44 6.79
CA ASN A 62 4.56 1.96 7.11
C ASN A 62 5.49 0.85 7.66
N HIS A 63 5.54 -0.28 6.96
CA HIS A 63 6.31 -1.49 7.31
C HIS A 63 5.89 -2.22 8.59
N THR A 64 4.88 -1.73 9.31
CA THR A 64 4.39 -2.31 10.55
C THR A 64 3.11 -3.11 10.29
N ILE A 65 2.99 -4.30 10.89
CA ILE A 65 1.76 -5.09 10.81
C ILE A 65 0.66 -4.36 11.56
N VAL A 66 -0.48 -4.15 10.92
CA VAL A 66 -1.68 -3.58 11.53
C VAL A 66 -2.75 -4.66 11.56
N ASP A 67 -3.28 -4.95 12.73
CA ASP A 67 -4.35 -5.92 12.97
C ASP A 67 -5.70 -5.24 13.30
N SER A 68 -5.71 -3.92 13.47
CA SER A 68 -6.94 -3.14 13.70
C SER A 68 -7.54 -2.61 12.39
N ALA A 69 -8.75 -3.06 12.08
CA ALA A 69 -9.48 -2.67 10.86
C ALA A 69 -9.89 -1.19 10.83
N ASP A 70 -10.03 -0.57 11.98
CA ASP A 70 -10.42 0.84 12.17
C ASP A 70 -9.23 1.80 12.24
N PHE A 71 -7.99 1.30 12.05
CA PHE A 71 -6.80 2.13 11.95
C PHE A 71 -7.01 3.27 10.95
N GLN A 72 -6.71 4.50 11.36
CA GLN A 72 -6.88 5.69 10.54
C GLN A 72 -5.65 5.91 9.67
N LEU A 73 -5.83 5.89 8.37
CA LEU A 73 -4.80 6.20 7.40
C LEU A 73 -4.64 7.69 7.22
N GLN A 74 -3.41 8.10 6.92
CA GLN A 74 -3.02 9.47 6.65
C GLN A 74 -2.40 9.61 5.25
N ALA A 75 -2.23 10.85 4.79
CA ALA A 75 -1.48 11.12 3.59
C ALA A 75 -0.04 10.62 3.75
N ASN A 76 0.56 10.10 2.68
CA ASN A 76 1.88 9.48 2.63
C ASN A 76 2.03 8.13 3.35
N ASP A 77 0.93 7.52 3.81
CA ASP A 77 1.00 6.15 4.32
C ASP A 77 1.27 5.14 3.20
N LEU A 78 2.22 4.24 3.47
CA LEU A 78 2.53 3.10 2.61
C LEU A 78 1.81 1.84 3.11
N ILE A 79 0.88 1.34 2.30
CA ILE A 79 0.07 0.16 2.59
C ILE A 79 0.62 -1.01 1.76
N SER A 80 1.01 -2.09 2.41
CA SER A 80 1.43 -3.33 1.76
C SER A 80 0.42 -4.43 2.04
N ILE A 81 -0.16 -5.00 0.97
CA ILE A 81 -1.20 -6.03 1.05
C ILE A 81 -0.66 -7.30 0.41
N GLN A 82 -0.47 -8.35 1.22
CA GLN A 82 0.06 -9.62 0.73
C GLN A 82 -0.84 -10.22 -0.35
N GLY A 83 -0.24 -10.57 -1.49
CA GLY A 83 -0.94 -11.14 -2.65
C GLY A 83 -1.49 -10.11 -3.64
N PHE A 84 -1.54 -8.82 -3.28
CA PHE A 84 -2.01 -7.75 -4.18
C PHE A 84 -0.86 -6.83 -4.59
N GLY A 85 -0.08 -6.34 -3.62
CA GLY A 85 1.03 -5.43 -3.89
C GLY A 85 1.11 -4.32 -2.85
N ARG A 86 1.59 -3.15 -3.27
CA ARG A 86 1.75 -1.97 -2.41
C ARG A 86 0.95 -0.81 -2.97
N ALA A 87 0.37 -0.02 -2.09
CA ALA A 87 -0.25 1.25 -2.40
C ALA A 87 0.33 2.33 -1.49
N HIS A 88 0.49 3.53 -2.01
CA HIS A 88 0.97 4.68 -1.24
C HIS A 88 -0.02 5.83 -1.45
N ILE A 89 -0.61 6.31 -0.36
CA ILE A 89 -1.55 7.43 -0.40
C ILE A 89 -0.75 8.69 -0.71
N THR A 90 -1.01 9.31 -1.86
CA THR A 90 -0.31 10.53 -2.26
C THR A 90 -1.04 11.78 -1.81
N ASP A 91 -2.37 11.74 -1.74
CA ASP A 91 -3.17 12.89 -1.35
C ASP A 91 -4.51 12.48 -0.70
N LEU A 92 -4.91 13.27 0.30
CA LEU A 92 -6.23 13.21 0.92
C LEU A 92 -6.96 14.51 0.57
N GLY A 93 -7.79 14.43 -0.47
CA GLY A 93 -8.50 15.59 -1.00
C GLY A 93 -9.75 15.96 -0.21
N GLY A 94 -10.54 16.84 -0.81
CA GLY A 94 -11.77 17.33 -0.22
C GLY A 94 -12.86 16.27 -0.01
N LYS A 95 -13.84 16.64 0.79
CA LYS A 95 -15.04 15.82 1.02
C LYS A 95 -16.14 16.14 -0.01
N THR A 96 -16.86 15.11 -0.41
CA THR A 96 -18.07 15.23 -1.23
C THR A 96 -19.25 15.75 -0.41
N LYS A 97 -20.35 16.13 -1.07
CA LYS A 97 -21.62 16.53 -0.41
C LYS A 97 -22.20 15.46 0.53
N LYS A 98 -21.79 14.20 0.40
CA LYS A 98 -22.20 13.07 1.25
C LYS A 98 -21.11 12.67 2.26
N ASP A 99 -20.23 13.61 2.62
CA ASP A 99 -19.12 13.46 3.58
C ASP A 99 -18.05 12.39 3.24
N LYS A 100 -18.06 11.85 2.02
CA LYS A 100 -17.00 10.93 1.55
C LYS A 100 -15.74 11.69 1.19
N THR A 101 -14.58 11.17 1.56
CA THR A 101 -13.26 11.76 1.28
C THR A 101 -12.71 11.25 -0.05
N HIS A 102 -12.21 12.15 -0.90
CA HIS A 102 -11.49 11.77 -2.11
C HIS A 102 -10.03 11.44 -1.76
N ILE A 103 -9.53 10.30 -2.26
CA ILE A 103 -8.15 9.88 -2.04
C ILE A 103 -7.46 9.65 -3.38
N THR A 104 -6.20 10.05 -3.46
CA THR A 104 -5.31 9.73 -4.57
C THR A 104 -4.19 8.85 -4.05
N TYR A 105 -3.85 7.81 -4.79
CA TYR A 105 -2.80 6.88 -4.40
C TYR A 105 -2.07 6.35 -5.62
N ARG A 106 -0.80 5.99 -5.42
CA ARG A 106 -0.03 5.21 -6.40
C ARG A 106 -0.01 3.75 -5.97
N THR A 107 -0.10 2.83 -6.91
CA THR A 107 -0.11 1.39 -6.62
C THR A 107 0.80 0.59 -7.54
N LEU A 108 1.32 -0.51 -7.00
CA LEU A 108 2.06 -1.57 -7.70
C LEU A 108 1.26 -2.88 -7.69
N PHE A 109 -0.08 -2.80 -7.74
CA PHE A 109 -0.90 -3.99 -7.84
C PHE A 109 -0.63 -4.74 -9.15
N LYS A 110 -0.50 -6.07 -9.04
CA LYS A 110 -0.37 -6.96 -10.19
C LYS A 110 -1.71 -7.25 -10.83
#